data_AF-A0A2P7QWP8-F1
#
_entry.id   AF-A0A2P7QWP8-F1
#
_cell.length_a   1.000
_cell.length_b   1.000
_cell.length_c   1.000
_cell.angle_alpha   90.00
_cell.angle_beta   90.00
_cell.angle_gamma   90.00
#
_symmetry.space_group_name_H-M   'P 1'
#
loop_
_entity.id
_entity.type
_entity.pdbx_description
1 polymer ?
#
loop_
_entity_poly.entity_id
_entity_poly.type
_entity_poly.pdbx_seq_one_letter_code
_entity_poly.pdbx_strand_id
1 'polypeptide(L)'
;MDDQLWALCFLDEGVALSVISRKETRCQWLSGEDQARRHVLQDYLHYVAELGELDDAQTAVARERFALLMEQYPEPETLVEYLNDLTAGLTRIVWFGPLYALAEDYSDFALALRAHYWEEYGEGEEDPATPVPEADWSYLVDAMDDFLLHGDY
;
A
#
# COMPACT_ATOMS: atom_id res chain seq x y z
N MET A 1 -16.67 -7.18 13.89
CA MET A 1 -15.72 -7.31 12.79
C MET A 1 -14.58 -6.45 13.27
N ASP A 2 -13.53 -7.07 13.80
CA ASP A 2 -12.40 -6.28 14.29
C ASP A 2 -11.85 -5.50 13.10
N ASP A 3 -11.82 -4.17 13.22
CA ASP A 3 -11.22 -3.27 12.23
C ASP A 3 -9.71 -3.52 12.23
N GLN A 4 -9.31 -4.63 11.62
CA GLN A 4 -7.92 -5.00 11.48
C GLN A 4 -7.21 -3.96 10.61
N LEU A 5 -5.90 -3.83 10.81
CA LEU A 5 -5.09 -2.89 10.04
C LEU A 5 -4.98 -3.34 8.58
N TRP A 6 -4.98 -2.37 7.67
CA TRP A 6 -4.87 -2.54 6.23
C TRP A 6 -3.65 -1.76 5.73
N ALA A 7 -2.81 -2.41 4.93
CA ALA A 7 -1.61 -1.79 4.36
C ALA A 7 -1.87 -1.31 2.93
N LEU A 8 -1.58 -0.03 2.71
CA LEU A 8 -1.61 0.65 1.42
C LEU A 8 -0.31 1.41 1.23
N CYS A 9 0.41 1.16 0.15
CA CYS A 9 1.72 1.76 -0.11
C CYS A 9 1.71 2.66 -1.34
N PHE A 10 2.46 3.74 -1.23
CA PHE A 10 2.76 4.64 -2.34
C PHE A 10 4.19 4.42 -2.81
N LEU A 11 4.34 4.22 -4.11
CA LEU A 11 5.63 4.13 -4.79
C LEU A 11 5.78 5.39 -5.65
N ASP A 12 6.70 6.26 -5.25
CA ASP A 12 7.12 7.37 -6.11
C ASP A 12 7.99 6.79 -7.25
N GLU A 13 7.43 6.74 -8.45
CA GLU A 13 8.14 6.29 -9.65
C GLU A 13 9.04 7.39 -10.24
N GLY A 14 9.07 8.58 -9.65
CA GLY A 14 10.11 9.58 -9.90
C GLY A 14 10.23 9.98 -11.37
N VAL A 15 9.20 10.60 -11.95
CA VAL A 15 9.46 11.47 -13.11
C VAL A 15 10.06 12.76 -12.57
N ALA A 16 11.39 12.79 -12.59
CA ALA A 16 12.24 13.89 -12.15
C ALA A 16 11.78 15.26 -12.67
N LEU A 17 11.13 16.05 -11.83
CA LEU A 17 10.97 17.50 -12.05
C LEU A 17 11.53 18.39 -10.94
N SER A 18 12.09 17.83 -9.86
CA SER A 18 13.00 18.62 -9.02
C SER A 18 14.06 17.75 -8.35
N VAL A 19 15.24 18.33 -8.17
CA VAL A 19 16.51 17.71 -7.73
C VAL A 19 16.49 17.19 -6.27
N ILE A 20 15.30 17.08 -5.66
CA ILE A 20 15.10 16.74 -4.24
C ILE A 20 13.87 15.83 -4.04
N SER A 21 13.55 14.91 -4.95
CA SER A 21 12.66 13.79 -4.59
C SER A 21 13.54 12.61 -4.19
N ARG A 22 13.48 12.25 -2.89
CA ARG A 22 13.88 10.91 -2.44
C ARG A 22 12.77 9.98 -2.88
N LYS A 23 13.11 8.81 -3.42
CA LYS A 23 12.16 7.69 -3.52
C LYS A 23 11.60 7.45 -2.12
N GLU A 24 10.39 7.92 -1.85
CA GLU A 24 9.74 7.68 -0.56
C GLU A 24 8.65 6.66 -0.80
N THR A 25 9.02 5.38 -0.64
CA THR A 25 8.04 4.34 -0.39
C THR A 25 7.42 4.64 0.97
N ARG A 26 6.12 4.93 1.00
CA ARG A 26 5.39 5.17 2.26
C ARG A 26 4.28 4.14 2.39
N CYS A 27 4.37 3.31 3.42
CA CYS A 27 3.26 2.45 3.84
C CYS A 27 2.32 3.25 4.74
N GLN A 28 1.02 3.14 4.49
CA GLN A 28 -0.03 3.69 5.30
C GLN A 28 -0.86 2.54 5.87
N TRP A 29 -0.86 2.44 7.20
CA TRP A 29 -1.71 1.53 7.95
C TRP A 29 -3.05 2.19 8.26
N LEU A 30 -4.14 1.52 7.90
CA LEU A 30 -5.51 2.03 7.94
C LEU A 30 -6.39 1.07 8.74
N SER A 31 -7.29 1.60 9.55
CA SER A 31 -8.29 0.88 10.35
C SER A 31 -9.41 0.31 9.46
N GLY A 32 -9.09 -0.66 8.63
CA GLY A 32 -10.04 -1.37 7.78
C GLY A 32 -10.11 -0.87 6.33
N GLU A 33 -10.77 -1.68 5.50
CA GLU A 33 -10.96 -1.45 4.07
C GLU A 33 -11.69 -0.14 3.77
N ASP A 34 -12.74 0.19 4.52
CA ASP A 34 -13.52 1.42 4.33
C ASP A 34 -12.67 2.68 4.55
N GLN A 35 -11.72 2.63 5.48
CA GLN A 35 -10.77 3.72 5.64
C GLN A 35 -9.76 3.74 4.47
N ALA A 36 -9.28 2.58 4.03
CA ALA A 36 -8.39 2.50 2.86
C ALA A 36 -9.02 3.07 1.59
N ARG A 37 -10.28 2.74 1.30
CA ARG A 37 -11.03 3.30 0.17
C ARG A 37 -11.18 4.82 0.28
N ARG A 38 -11.55 5.33 1.46
CA ARG A 38 -11.65 6.77 1.69
C ARG A 38 -10.32 7.48 1.49
N HIS A 39 -9.24 6.90 1.98
CA HIS A 39 -7.89 7.43 1.81
C HIS A 39 -7.50 7.52 0.33
N VAL A 40 -7.85 6.51 -0.48
CA VAL A 40 -7.63 6.56 -1.94
C VAL A 40 -8.41 7.70 -2.61
N LEU A 41 -9.69 7.89 -2.25
CA LEU A 41 -10.51 8.98 -2.81
C LEU A 41 -10.09 10.37 -2.35
N GLN A 42 -9.47 10.49 -1.18
CA GLN A 42 -9.17 11.78 -0.56
C GLN A 42 -7.69 12.11 -0.69
N ASP A 43 -6.85 11.41 0.06
CA ASP A 43 -5.45 11.74 0.25
C ASP A 43 -4.61 11.35 -0.96
N TYR A 44 -4.78 10.14 -1.49
CA TYR A 44 -4.06 9.71 -2.69
C TYR A 44 -4.45 10.53 -3.91
N LEU A 45 -5.75 10.75 -4.13
CA LEU A 45 -6.20 11.60 -5.22
C LEU A 45 -5.67 13.03 -5.11
N HIS A 46 -5.65 13.59 -3.90
CA HIS A 46 -5.09 14.93 -3.69
C HIS A 46 -3.61 14.96 -4.06
N TYR A 47 -2.84 13.98 -3.63
CA TYR A 47 -1.42 13.84 -3.98
C TYR A 47 -1.21 13.71 -5.50
N VAL A 48 -1.99 12.85 -6.17
CA VAL A 48 -1.95 12.68 -7.63
C VAL A 48 -2.33 13.98 -8.35
N ALA A 49 -3.32 14.71 -7.86
CA ALA A 49 -3.74 15.99 -8.42
C ALA A 49 -2.63 17.04 -8.30
N GLU A 50 -1.92 17.08 -7.17
CA GLU A 50 -0.75 17.95 -7.00
C GLU A 50 0.38 17.57 -7.96
N LEU A 51 0.71 16.28 -8.08
CA LEU A 51 1.74 15.81 -9.01
C LEU A 51 1.41 16.10 -10.48
N GLY A 52 0.14 15.98 -10.85
CA GLY A 52 -0.34 16.26 -12.21
C GLY A 52 -0.62 17.74 -12.48
N GLU A 53 -0.43 18.62 -11.50
CA GLU A 53 -0.77 20.05 -11.57
C GLU A 53 -2.23 20.33 -11.97
N LEU A 54 -3.16 19.51 -11.46
CA LEU A 54 -4.59 19.62 -11.76
C LEU A 54 -5.19 20.86 -11.07
N ASP A 55 -6.06 21.58 -11.77
CA ASP A 55 -6.93 22.59 -11.17
C ASP A 55 -8.11 21.96 -10.40
N ASP A 56 -8.89 22.80 -9.70
CA ASP A 56 -10.02 22.35 -8.89
C ASP A 56 -11.10 21.61 -9.71
N ALA A 57 -11.33 22.04 -10.95
CA ALA A 57 -12.33 21.43 -11.82
C ALA A 57 -11.85 20.06 -12.31
N GLN A 58 -10.58 19.97 -12.71
CA GLN A 58 -9.94 18.72 -13.10
C GLN A 58 -9.90 17.73 -11.92
N THR A 59 -9.59 18.21 -10.72
CA THR A 59 -9.57 17.40 -9.49
C THR A 59 -10.95 16.85 -9.16
N ALA A 60 -12.02 17.64 -9.35
CA ALA A 60 -13.39 17.17 -9.17
C ALA A 60 -13.76 16.06 -10.17
N VAL A 61 -13.39 16.21 -11.44
CA VAL A 61 -13.60 15.17 -12.48
C VAL A 61 -12.81 13.90 -12.16
N ALA A 62 -11.56 14.03 -11.73
CA ALA A 62 -10.74 12.88 -11.33
C ALA A 62 -11.35 12.14 -10.13
N ARG A 63 -11.91 12.88 -9.16
CA ARG A 63 -12.63 12.30 -8.02
C ARG A 63 -13.82 11.47 -8.43
N GLU A 64 -14.66 11.99 -9.34
CA GLU A 64 -15.80 11.25 -9.87
C GLU A 64 -15.35 9.99 -10.61
N ARG A 65 -14.25 10.07 -11.36
CA ARG A 65 -13.68 8.92 -12.07
C ARG A 65 -13.17 7.84 -11.11
N PHE A 66 -12.45 8.23 -10.05
CA PHE A 66 -11.96 7.29 -9.03
C PHE A 66 -13.12 6.63 -8.28
N ALA A 67 -14.14 7.41 -7.91
CA ALA A 67 -15.34 6.86 -7.26
C ALA A 67 -16.05 5.83 -8.15
N LEU A 68 -16.19 6.14 -9.45
CA LEU A 68 -16.77 5.19 -10.40
C LEU A 68 -15.94 3.91 -10.54
N LEU A 69 -14.61 4.00 -10.55
CA LEU A 69 -13.75 2.81 -10.58
C LEU A 69 -13.92 1.95 -9.33
N MET A 70 -14.05 2.56 -8.14
CA MET A 70 -14.30 1.82 -6.91
C MET A 70 -15.64 1.09 -6.89
N GLU A 71 -16.67 1.68 -7.51
CA GLU A 71 -17.98 1.03 -7.66
C GLU A 71 -17.94 -0.13 -8.67
N GLN A 72 -17.16 0.01 -9.74
CA GLN A 72 -17.03 -1.00 -10.80
C GLN A 72 -16.13 -2.17 -10.40
N TYR A 73 -15.09 -1.89 -9.63
CA TYR A 73 -14.06 -2.85 -9.22
C TYR A 73 -13.97 -2.85 -7.68
N PRO A 74 -14.87 -3.60 -7.01
CA PRO A 74 -14.84 -3.72 -5.56
C PRO A 74 -13.65 -4.55 -5.08
N GLU A 75 -12.99 -5.36 -5.90
CA GLU A 75 -11.78 -6.08 -5.50
C GLU A 75 -10.57 -5.12 -5.48
N PRO A 76 -9.86 -4.96 -4.33
CA PRO A 76 -8.72 -4.05 -4.23
C PRO A 76 -7.61 -4.30 -5.26
N GLU A 77 -7.29 -5.55 -5.53
CA GLU A 77 -6.26 -5.96 -6.50
C GLU A 77 -6.56 -5.44 -7.91
N THR A 78 -7.79 -5.64 -8.38
CA THR A 78 -8.23 -5.16 -9.69
C THR A 78 -8.38 -3.64 -9.71
N LEU A 79 -8.87 -3.04 -8.63
CA LEU A 79 -9.00 -1.59 -8.51
C LEU A 79 -7.64 -0.88 -8.66
N VAL A 80 -6.60 -1.36 -7.99
CA VAL A 80 -5.27 -0.71 -8.07
C VAL A 80 -4.65 -0.80 -9.44
N GLU A 81 -4.90 -1.86 -10.23
CA GLU A 81 -4.46 -1.93 -11.62
C GLU A 81 -5.01 -0.75 -12.44
N TYR A 82 -6.32 -0.54 -12.38
CA TYR A 82 -6.97 0.57 -13.10
C TYR A 82 -6.57 1.95 -12.57
N LEU A 83 -6.36 2.09 -11.26
CA LEU A 83 -5.86 3.35 -10.69
C LEU A 83 -4.44 3.64 -11.17
N ASN A 84 -3.56 2.64 -11.16
CA ASN A 84 -2.18 2.77 -11.62
C ASN A 84 -2.09 3.09 -13.12
N ASP A 85 -2.99 2.54 -13.93
CA ASP A 85 -3.11 2.90 -15.35
C ASP A 85 -3.50 4.37 -15.53
N LEU A 86 -4.39 4.90 -14.68
CA LEU A 86 -4.80 6.31 -14.73
C LEU A 86 -3.72 7.27 -14.23
N THR A 87 -2.92 6.86 -13.26
CA THR A 87 -1.86 7.69 -12.63
C THR A 87 -0.48 7.39 -13.16
N ALA A 88 -0.39 6.65 -14.28
CA ALA A 88 0.86 6.25 -14.90
C ALA A 88 1.76 7.46 -15.17
N GLY A 89 3.02 7.37 -14.74
CA GLY A 89 4.00 8.45 -14.84
C GLY A 89 3.92 9.52 -13.75
N LEU A 90 2.99 9.41 -12.80
CA LEU A 90 2.95 10.26 -11.60
C LEU A 90 3.39 9.49 -10.36
N THR A 91 2.65 8.44 -10.02
CA THR A 91 2.91 7.60 -8.85
C THR A 91 2.14 6.28 -8.99
N ARG A 92 2.60 5.25 -8.30
CA ARG A 92 1.97 3.94 -8.24
C ARG A 92 1.49 3.65 -6.83
N ILE A 93 0.32 3.04 -6.71
CA ILE A 93 -0.25 2.54 -5.47
C ILE A 93 -0.18 1.00 -5.45
N VAL A 94 0.14 0.46 -4.28
CA VAL A 94 0.11 -0.99 -4.00
C VAL A 94 -0.77 -1.22 -2.80
N TRP A 95 -1.70 -2.17 -2.93
CA TRP A 95 -2.63 -2.50 -1.87
C TRP A 95 -2.35 -3.92 -1.38
N PHE A 96 -1.67 -4.01 -0.23
CA PHE A 96 -1.24 -5.28 0.35
C PHE A 96 -2.34 -5.99 1.14
N GLY A 97 -3.37 -5.25 1.55
CA GLY A 97 -4.58 -5.80 2.15
C GLY A 97 -4.49 -5.83 3.68
N PRO A 98 -5.27 -6.70 4.32
CA PRO A 98 -5.34 -6.75 5.77
C PRO A 98 -4.10 -7.40 6.39
N LEU A 99 -3.75 -6.99 7.62
CA LEU A 99 -2.56 -7.47 8.33
C LEU A 99 -2.57 -8.99 8.56
N TYR A 100 -3.73 -9.61 8.76
CA TYR A 100 -3.81 -11.07 8.89
C TYR A 100 -3.37 -11.80 7.61
N ALA A 101 -3.67 -11.24 6.43
CA ALA A 101 -3.26 -11.82 5.16
C ALA A 101 -1.73 -11.79 5.04
N LEU A 102 -1.11 -10.69 5.46
CA LEU A 102 0.35 -10.58 5.53
C LEU A 102 0.98 -11.54 6.55
N ALA A 103 0.28 -11.81 7.66
CA ALA A 103 0.75 -12.70 8.71
C ALA A 103 0.57 -14.20 8.41
N GLU A 104 -0.37 -14.57 7.53
CA GLU A 104 -0.81 -15.96 7.37
C GLU A 104 -0.78 -16.47 5.92
N ASP A 105 -1.06 -15.61 4.93
CA ASP A 105 -1.22 -16.05 3.53
C ASP A 105 0.10 -16.43 2.87
N TYR A 106 -0.02 -17.22 1.80
CA TYR A 106 1.09 -17.79 1.05
C TYR A 106 1.41 -17.02 -0.24
N SER A 107 1.04 -15.74 -0.31
CA SER A 107 1.48 -14.90 -1.42
C SER A 107 3.00 -14.70 -1.34
N ASP A 108 3.66 -14.52 -2.50
CA ASP A 108 5.12 -14.35 -2.54
C ASP A 108 5.57 -13.17 -1.66
N PHE A 109 4.80 -12.08 -1.66
CA PHE A 109 5.08 -10.92 -0.80
C PHE A 109 4.90 -11.23 0.69
N ALA A 110 3.81 -11.89 1.09
CA ALA A 110 3.58 -12.23 2.50
C ALA A 110 4.66 -13.20 3.02
N LEU A 111 5.13 -14.13 2.18
CA LEU A 111 6.24 -15.03 2.52
C LEU A 111 7.56 -14.28 2.64
N ALA A 112 7.86 -13.36 1.72
CA ALA A 112 9.07 -12.54 1.79
C ALA A 112 9.09 -11.63 3.03
N LEU A 113 7.97 -10.95 3.32
CA LEU A 113 7.82 -10.13 4.52
C LEU A 113 7.98 -10.96 5.79
N ARG A 114 7.40 -12.17 5.85
CA ARG A 114 7.56 -13.05 7.01
C ARG A 114 8.99 -13.57 7.16
N ALA A 115 9.69 -13.82 6.07
CA ALA A 115 11.12 -14.16 6.12
C ALA A 115 11.92 -13.04 6.79
N HIS A 116 11.68 -11.78 6.38
CA HIS A 116 12.31 -10.60 6.97
C HIS A 116 11.97 -10.47 8.47
N TYR A 117 10.68 -10.61 8.82
CA TYR A 117 10.24 -10.59 10.21
C TYR A 117 10.93 -11.65 11.07
N TRP A 118 11.05 -12.89 10.59
CA TRP A 118 11.70 -13.96 11.36
C TRP A 118 13.21 -13.78 11.47
N GLU A 119 13.86 -13.16 10.49
CA GLU A 119 15.27 -12.79 10.58
C GLU A 119 15.52 -11.73 11.68
N GLU A 120 14.59 -10.78 11.83
CA GLU A 120 14.75 -9.67 12.79
C GLU A 120 14.27 -10.01 14.22
N TYR A 121 13.14 -10.71 14.33
CA TYR A 121 12.42 -10.91 15.60
C TYR A 121 12.37 -12.38 16.04
N GLY A 122 12.72 -13.32 15.16
CA GLY A 122 12.78 -14.76 15.45
C GLY A 122 14.13 -15.22 15.97
N GLU A 123 14.32 -16.55 15.98
CA GLU A 123 15.63 -17.17 16.23
C GLU A 123 16.47 -17.29 14.93
N GLY A 124 15.91 -16.91 13.78
CA GLY A 124 16.57 -16.87 12.47
C GLY A 124 16.61 -18.22 11.76
N GLU A 125 15.90 -19.23 12.26
CA GLU A 125 15.78 -20.57 11.68
C GLU A 125 14.33 -20.92 11.30
N GLU A 126 13.38 -20.02 11.55
CA GLU A 126 11.97 -20.22 11.27
C GLU A 126 11.69 -20.26 9.76
N ASP A 127 10.82 -21.19 9.37
CA ASP A 127 10.31 -21.26 8.00
C ASP A 127 9.45 -20.01 7.73
N PRO A 128 9.67 -19.24 6.64
CA PRO A 128 8.82 -18.10 6.26
C PRO A 128 7.34 -18.46 6.10
N ALA A 129 7.02 -19.73 5.83
CA ALA A 129 5.65 -20.23 5.80
C ALA A 129 4.97 -20.26 7.19
N THR A 130 5.74 -20.12 8.27
CA THR A 130 5.24 -20.07 9.65
C THR A 130 4.46 -18.78 9.87
N PRO A 131 3.18 -18.83 10.25
CA PRO A 131 2.38 -17.64 10.51
C PRO A 131 2.91 -16.82 11.70
N VAL A 132 2.77 -15.50 11.62
CA VAL A 132 3.13 -14.60 12.73
C VAL A 132 2.01 -14.59 13.77
N PRO A 133 2.29 -14.87 15.06
CA PRO A 133 1.28 -14.82 16.11
C PRO A 133 0.62 -13.44 16.21
N GLU A 134 -0.69 -13.39 16.45
CA GLU A 134 -1.45 -12.13 16.56
C GLU A 134 -0.87 -11.16 17.61
N ALA A 135 -0.30 -11.71 18.70
CA ALA A 135 0.36 -10.93 19.73
C ALA A 135 1.57 -10.13 19.21
N ASP A 136 2.16 -10.56 18.10
CA ASP A 136 3.37 -9.99 17.52
C ASP A 136 3.10 -9.18 16.23
N TRP A 137 1.83 -9.00 15.85
CA TRP A 137 1.46 -8.26 14.64
C TRP A 137 1.96 -6.81 14.61
N SER A 138 2.16 -6.18 15.76
CA SER A 138 2.80 -4.85 15.80
C SER A 138 4.24 -4.88 15.32
N TYR A 139 4.98 -5.97 15.58
CA TYR A 139 6.33 -6.15 15.09
C TYR A 139 6.36 -6.49 13.60
N LEU A 140 5.32 -7.18 13.09
CA LEU A 140 5.16 -7.39 11.66
C LEU A 140 4.91 -6.06 10.90
N VAL A 141 4.18 -5.14 11.52
CA VAL A 141 4.00 -3.77 11.00
C VAL A 141 5.35 -3.04 10.91
N ASP A 142 6.15 -3.07 11.98
CA ASP A 142 7.49 -2.46 12.00
C ASP A 142 8.42 -3.10 10.94
N ALA A 143 8.39 -4.44 10.82
CA ALA A 143 9.15 -5.21 9.85
C ALA A 143 8.77 -4.85 8.40
N MET A 144 7.48 -4.58 8.13
CA MET A 144 7.03 -4.17 6.80
C MET A 144 7.53 -2.77 6.43
N ASP A 145 7.50 -1.84 7.37
CA ASP A 145 8.02 -0.50 7.14
C ASP A 145 9.53 -0.56 6.83
N ASP A 146 10.29 -1.41 7.53
CA ASP A 146 11.72 -1.65 7.25
C ASP A 146 11.95 -2.35 5.89
N PHE A 147 11.23 -3.44 5.64
CA PHE A 147 11.33 -4.22 4.40
C PHE A 147 11.10 -3.35 3.15
N LEU A 148 10.11 -2.46 3.21
CA LEU A 148 9.79 -1.54 2.11
C LEU A 148 10.83 -0.44 1.89
N LEU A 149 11.60 -0.08 2.93
CA LEU A 149 12.73 0.86 2.83
C LEU A 149 13.96 0.23 2.18
N HIS A 150 14.20 -1.07 2.43
CA HIS A 150 15.36 -1.80 1.93
C HIS A 150 15.18 -2.32 0.49
N GLY A 151 13.94 -2.41 0.00
CA GLY A 151 13.64 -2.24 -1.44
C GLY A 151 13.92 -3.43 -2.36
N ASP A 152 14.03 -4.65 -1.84
CA ASP A 152 14.14 -5.86 -2.66
C ASP A 152 12.82 -6.66 -2.61
N TYR A 153 11.77 -6.16 -3.29
CA TYR A 153 10.49 -6.86 -3.47
C TYR A 153 9.96 -6.76 -4.91
#